data_AF-A0A5K1EKI5-F1
#
_entry.id   AF-A0A5K1EKI5-F1
#
_cell.length_a   1.000
_cell.length_b   1.000
_cell.length_c   1.000
_cell.angle_alpha   90.00
_cell.angle_beta   90.00
_cell.angle_gamma   90.00
#
_symmetry.space_group_name_H-M   'P 1'
#
loop_
_entity.id
_entity.type
_entity.pdbx_description
1 polymer ?
#
loop_
_entity_poly.entity_id
_entity_poly.type
_entity_poly.pdbx_seq_one_letter_code
_entity_poly.pdbx_strand_id
1 'polypeptide(L)'
;VAMRGPVGSTFNVRRSTGSRDARAIDNFLFQVDYYLDLQNVVEEDLKIKTAAMLLEGDAVAWWRRKMFDVENGDCTIATFDDFRKQLKGYFMPVDAERQTYRMVANLRQTGSLREYVRAYQKLMLDVPKMPEKDKLNWFIIGLQSWAQADVERSDPKTLEQAYVAAERLVDTQRKSYTETFKPTRESDHNGKEERRDRSGSSFQRQTGGRQFFRRDYNGPPREVTCWVCGERHEARVCPKRVRPTGQANAARAIEASTS
;
A
#
# COMPACT_ATOMS: atom_id res chain seq x y z
N VAL A 1 -4.00 -7.14 -45.88
CA VAL A 1 -4.30 -6.18 -44.80
C VAL A 1 -3.18 -6.26 -43.77
N ALA A 2 -2.54 -5.15 -43.42
CA ALA A 2 -1.44 -5.16 -42.45
C ALA A 2 -2.00 -5.14 -41.02
N MET A 3 -1.82 -6.24 -40.26
CA MET A 3 -2.14 -6.25 -38.84
C MET A 3 -1.15 -5.38 -38.07
N ARG A 4 -1.56 -4.16 -37.73
CA ARG A 4 -0.90 -3.37 -36.70
C ARG A 4 -1.36 -3.89 -35.34
N GLY A 5 -0.54 -4.70 -34.69
CA GLY A 5 -0.79 -5.18 -33.33
C GLY A 5 -0.87 -4.01 -32.33
N PRO A 6 -1.62 -4.17 -31.22
CA PRO A 6 -1.74 -3.14 -30.20
C PRO A 6 -0.39 -2.87 -29.53
N VAL A 7 -0.01 -1.60 -29.45
CA VAL A 7 1.25 -1.17 -28.84
C VAL A 7 1.06 -1.04 -27.32
N GLY A 8 1.88 -1.75 -26.54
CA GLY A 8 2.32 -1.25 -25.23
C GLY A 8 1.68 -1.80 -23.94
N SER A 9 1.14 -3.02 -23.92
CA SER A 9 0.86 -3.73 -22.65
C SER A 9 1.42 -5.16 -22.68
N THR A 10 2.52 -5.38 -21.95
CA THR A 10 3.15 -6.69 -21.77
C THR A 10 2.43 -7.50 -20.68
N PHE A 11 1.69 -8.54 -21.09
CA PHE A 11 0.88 -9.38 -20.19
C PHE A 11 1.68 -10.52 -19.56
N ASN A 12 2.57 -10.16 -18.63
CA ASN A 12 3.38 -11.14 -17.90
C ASN A 12 2.56 -11.86 -16.81
N VAL A 13 1.85 -12.92 -17.19
CA VAL A 13 1.19 -13.86 -16.27
C VAL A 13 2.27 -14.70 -15.58
N ARG A 14 2.88 -14.13 -14.53
CA ARG A 14 3.74 -14.88 -13.60
C ARG A 14 2.89 -15.56 -12.56
N ARG A 15 3.23 -16.80 -12.22
CA ARG A 15 2.69 -17.52 -11.05
C ARG A 15 3.09 -16.79 -9.75
N SER A 16 2.17 -16.02 -9.15
CA SER A 16 2.39 -15.19 -7.97
C SER A 16 1.24 -15.31 -6.95
N THR A 17 1.11 -16.52 -6.41
CA THR A 17 0.47 -16.81 -5.11
C THR A 17 -0.88 -16.11 -4.87
N GLY A 18 -1.95 -16.72 -5.39
CA GLY A 18 -3.27 -16.69 -4.75
C GLY A 18 -4.24 -15.61 -5.22
N SER A 19 -3.86 -14.33 -5.10
CA SER A 19 -4.77 -13.19 -5.37
C SER A 19 -4.35 -12.33 -6.57
N ARG A 20 -3.05 -12.22 -6.86
CA ARG A 20 -2.57 -11.36 -7.97
C ARG A 20 -2.77 -12.01 -9.33
N ASP A 21 -2.75 -13.33 -9.40
CA ASP A 21 -2.88 -14.10 -10.64
C ASP A 21 -4.31 -14.07 -11.17
N ALA A 22 -5.33 -14.27 -10.31
CA ALA A 22 -6.73 -14.29 -10.70
C ALA A 22 -7.17 -12.97 -11.37
N ARG A 23 -6.87 -11.83 -10.73
CA ARG A 23 -7.14 -10.50 -11.30
C ARG A 23 -6.38 -10.25 -12.61
N ALA A 24 -5.16 -10.76 -12.75
CA ALA A 24 -4.39 -10.62 -13.98
C ALA A 24 -5.03 -11.39 -15.14
N ILE A 25 -5.53 -12.60 -14.89
CA ILE A 25 -6.28 -13.41 -15.88
C ILE A 25 -7.61 -12.75 -16.26
N ASP A 26 -8.39 -12.29 -15.29
CA ASP A 26 -9.66 -11.61 -15.58
C ASP A 26 -9.46 -10.29 -16.34
N ASN A 27 -8.45 -9.49 -15.98
CA ASN A 27 -8.09 -8.28 -16.73
C ASN A 27 -7.61 -8.58 -18.15
N PHE A 28 -6.82 -9.63 -18.34
CA PHE A 28 -6.36 -10.08 -19.66
C PHE A 28 -7.56 -10.46 -20.54
N LEU A 29 -8.44 -11.33 -20.03
CA LEU A 29 -9.63 -11.77 -20.77
C LEU A 29 -10.55 -10.58 -21.11
N PHE A 30 -10.78 -9.67 -20.17
CA PHE A 30 -11.56 -8.44 -20.44
C PHE A 30 -10.96 -7.59 -21.58
N GLN A 31 -9.63 -7.45 -21.65
CA GLN A 31 -8.99 -6.69 -22.73
C GLN A 31 -9.03 -7.42 -24.08
N VAL A 32 -8.89 -8.75 -24.07
CA VAL A 32 -9.07 -9.58 -25.27
C VAL A 32 -10.51 -9.47 -25.77
N ASP A 33 -11.50 -9.60 -24.89
CA ASP A 33 -12.92 -9.47 -25.23
C ASP A 33 -13.21 -8.11 -25.89
N TYR A 34 -12.79 -7.02 -25.25
CA TYR A 34 -12.94 -5.67 -25.77
C TYR A 34 -12.26 -5.47 -27.14
N TYR A 35 -11.10 -6.11 -27.36
CA TYR A 35 -10.41 -6.07 -28.65
C TYR A 35 -11.15 -6.88 -29.73
N LEU A 36 -11.63 -8.08 -29.40
CA LEU A 36 -12.39 -8.94 -30.31
C LEU A 36 -13.71 -8.27 -30.74
N ASP A 37 -14.41 -7.64 -29.79
CA ASP A 37 -15.62 -6.84 -30.04
C ASP A 37 -15.31 -5.63 -30.94
N LEU A 38 -14.24 -4.87 -30.63
CA LEU A 38 -13.81 -3.72 -31.43
C LEU A 38 -13.42 -4.10 -32.87
N GLN A 39 -12.92 -5.31 -33.09
CA GLN A 39 -12.58 -5.85 -34.40
C GLN A 39 -13.71 -6.68 -35.04
N ASN A 40 -14.86 -6.81 -34.36
CA ASN A 40 -16.02 -7.63 -34.77
C ASN A 40 -15.62 -9.08 -35.17
N VAL A 41 -14.74 -9.70 -34.37
CA VAL A 41 -14.25 -11.07 -34.63
C VAL A 41 -15.28 -12.08 -34.17
N VAL A 42 -15.99 -12.70 -35.12
CA VAL A 42 -17.02 -13.71 -34.84
C VAL A 42 -16.45 -15.14 -34.78
N GLU A 43 -15.48 -15.47 -35.63
CA GLU A 43 -14.91 -16.82 -35.78
C GLU A 43 -14.15 -17.29 -34.52
N GLU A 44 -14.59 -18.39 -33.91
CA GLU A 44 -14.03 -18.92 -32.65
C GLU A 44 -12.53 -19.24 -32.74
N ASP A 45 -12.08 -19.87 -33.82
CA ASP A 45 -10.66 -20.16 -34.08
C ASP A 45 -9.82 -18.87 -34.13
N LEU A 46 -10.35 -17.81 -34.74
CA LEU A 46 -9.67 -16.52 -34.80
C LEU A 46 -9.64 -15.83 -33.43
N LYS A 47 -10.71 -15.91 -32.63
CA LYS A 47 -10.71 -15.43 -31.23
C LYS A 47 -9.62 -16.12 -30.42
N ILE A 48 -9.55 -17.45 -30.49
CA ILE A 48 -8.54 -18.26 -29.78
C ILE A 48 -7.13 -17.87 -30.23
N LYS A 49 -6.87 -17.78 -31.55
CA LYS A 49 -5.56 -17.38 -32.10
C LYS A 49 -5.15 -15.97 -31.70
N THR A 50 -6.08 -15.01 -31.72
CA THR A 50 -5.84 -13.63 -31.27
C THR A 50 -5.50 -13.59 -29.79
N ALA A 51 -6.24 -14.30 -28.94
CA ALA A 51 -5.95 -14.40 -27.51
C ALA A 51 -4.60 -15.06 -27.24
N ALA A 52 -4.32 -16.18 -27.90
CA ALA A 52 -3.06 -16.93 -27.77
C ALA A 52 -1.83 -16.10 -28.18
N MET A 53 -1.96 -15.25 -29.19
CA MET A 53 -0.91 -14.32 -29.64
C MET A 53 -0.57 -13.26 -28.58
N LEU A 54 -1.51 -12.92 -27.70
CA LEU A 54 -1.35 -11.91 -26.64
C LEU A 54 -0.88 -12.49 -25.30
N LEU A 55 -0.68 -13.80 -25.20
CA LEU A 55 -0.08 -14.43 -24.02
C LEU A 55 1.42 -14.13 -23.96
N GLU A 56 1.97 -13.98 -22.75
CA GLU A 56 3.41 -13.90 -22.51
C GLU A 56 3.85 -14.82 -21.36
N GLY A 57 5.16 -15.07 -21.24
CA GLY A 57 5.75 -15.81 -20.13
C GLY A 57 5.22 -17.24 -19.98
N ASP A 58 4.88 -17.62 -18.74
CA ASP A 58 4.40 -18.97 -18.40
C ASP A 58 3.12 -19.35 -19.17
N ALA A 59 2.29 -18.36 -19.56
CA ALA A 59 1.07 -18.59 -20.32
C ALA A 59 1.32 -19.05 -21.76
N VAL A 60 2.40 -18.58 -22.41
CA VAL A 60 2.80 -19.09 -23.74
C VAL A 60 3.29 -20.53 -23.64
N ALA A 61 4.06 -20.86 -22.60
CA ALA A 61 4.53 -22.23 -22.38
C ALA A 61 3.36 -23.20 -22.12
N TRP A 62 2.38 -22.77 -21.31
CA TRP A 62 1.12 -23.49 -21.12
C TRP A 62 0.36 -23.68 -22.44
N TRP A 63 0.21 -22.63 -23.25
CA TRP A 63 -0.54 -22.72 -24.51
C TRP A 63 0.13 -23.65 -25.52
N ARG A 64 1.47 -23.60 -25.65
CA ARG A 64 2.23 -24.54 -26.50
C ARG A 64 2.03 -26.00 -26.09
N ARG A 65 1.98 -26.28 -24.78
CA ARG A 65 1.64 -27.62 -24.29
C ARG A 65 0.20 -27.99 -24.64
N LYS A 66 -0.75 -27.06 -24.47
CA LYS A 66 -2.16 -27.30 -24.83
C LYS A 66 -2.38 -27.60 -26.31
N MET A 67 -1.60 -26.98 -27.22
CA MET A 67 -1.64 -27.35 -28.64
C MET A 67 -1.25 -28.81 -28.87
N PHE A 68 -0.19 -29.30 -28.22
CA PHE A 68 0.19 -30.73 -28.25
C PHE A 68 -0.90 -31.64 -27.67
N ASP A 69 -1.50 -31.26 -26.53
CA ASP A 69 -2.62 -32.01 -25.94
C ASP A 69 -3.83 -32.07 -26.92
N VAL A 70 -4.06 -31.05 -27.75
CA VAL A 70 -5.12 -31.05 -28.79
C VAL A 70 -4.74 -31.92 -29.98
N GLU A 71 -3.49 -31.85 -30.46
CA GLU A 71 -2.99 -32.66 -31.58
C GLU A 71 -3.01 -34.16 -31.29
N ASN A 72 -2.75 -34.56 -30.04
CA ASN A 72 -2.84 -35.95 -29.57
C ASN A 72 -4.29 -36.42 -29.34
N GLY A 73 -5.28 -35.51 -29.31
CA GLY A 73 -6.66 -35.82 -28.94
C GLY A 73 -6.92 -35.93 -27.42
N ASP A 74 -5.94 -35.57 -26.58
CA ASP A 74 -6.06 -35.57 -25.11
C ASP A 74 -6.97 -34.43 -24.59
N CYS A 75 -7.19 -33.37 -25.39
CA CYS A 75 -8.18 -32.35 -25.09
C CYS A 75 -8.78 -31.68 -26.33
N THR A 76 -9.94 -31.05 -26.16
CA THR A 76 -10.63 -30.28 -27.21
C THR A 76 -10.84 -28.84 -26.74
N ILE A 77 -10.42 -27.88 -27.56
CA ILE A 77 -10.65 -26.44 -27.36
C ILE A 77 -11.25 -25.90 -28.65
N ALA A 78 -12.58 -26.04 -28.79
CA ALA A 78 -13.30 -25.69 -30.01
C ALA A 78 -13.87 -24.26 -29.97
N THR A 79 -14.18 -23.76 -28.77
CA THR A 79 -14.70 -22.41 -28.57
C THR A 79 -13.76 -21.57 -27.72
N PHE A 80 -13.90 -20.25 -27.84
CA PHE A 80 -13.19 -19.29 -27.01
C PHE A 80 -13.63 -19.38 -25.54
N ASP A 81 -14.84 -19.88 -25.26
CA ASP A 81 -15.29 -20.19 -23.90
C ASP A 81 -14.55 -21.41 -23.30
N ASP A 82 -14.22 -22.42 -24.12
CA ASP A 82 -13.36 -23.54 -23.70
C ASP A 82 -11.94 -23.07 -23.40
N PHE A 83 -11.40 -22.17 -24.25
CA PHE A 83 -10.11 -21.52 -23.99
C PHE A 83 -10.13 -20.76 -22.66
N ARG A 84 -11.15 -19.93 -22.41
CA ARG A 84 -11.33 -19.22 -21.13
C ARG A 84 -11.38 -20.18 -19.95
N LYS A 85 -12.16 -21.28 -20.02
CA LYS A 85 -12.25 -22.30 -18.95
C LYS A 85 -10.90 -22.95 -18.67
N GLN A 86 -10.17 -23.38 -19.72
CA GLN A 86 -8.86 -24.01 -19.59
C GLN A 86 -7.82 -23.04 -19.00
N LEU A 87 -7.79 -21.79 -19.47
CA LEU A 87 -6.90 -20.75 -18.95
C LEU A 87 -7.19 -20.45 -17.47
N LYS A 88 -8.46 -20.22 -17.13
CA LYS A 88 -8.91 -19.98 -15.76
C LYS A 88 -8.61 -21.16 -14.83
N GLY A 89 -8.89 -22.39 -15.27
CA GLY A 89 -8.65 -23.60 -14.49
C GLY A 89 -7.16 -23.91 -14.24
N TYR A 90 -6.26 -23.46 -15.11
CA TYR A 90 -4.81 -23.65 -14.93
C TYR A 90 -4.16 -22.55 -14.08
N PHE A 91 -4.58 -21.29 -14.25
CA PHE A 91 -3.94 -20.14 -13.61
C PHE A 91 -4.64 -19.61 -12.34
N MET A 92 -5.93 -19.88 -12.14
CA MET A 92 -6.65 -19.43 -10.95
C MET A 92 -6.78 -20.55 -9.91
N PRO A 93 -6.38 -20.33 -8.64
CA PRO A 93 -6.65 -21.27 -7.56
C PRO A 93 -8.16 -21.48 -7.35
N VAL A 94 -8.58 -22.72 -7.09
CA VAL A 94 -9.99 -23.05 -6.78
C VAL A 94 -10.52 -22.26 -5.56
N ASP A 95 -9.65 -21.98 -4.58
CA ASP A 95 -9.96 -21.19 -3.37
C ASP A 95 -9.76 -19.66 -3.54
N ALA A 96 -9.53 -19.12 -4.76
CA ALA A 96 -9.17 -17.71 -4.96
C ALA A 96 -10.17 -16.72 -4.34
N GLU A 97 -11.47 -16.91 -4.57
CA GLU A 97 -12.53 -16.08 -3.98
C GLU A 97 -12.47 -16.11 -2.44
N ARG A 98 -12.38 -17.31 -1.86
CA ARG A 98 -12.26 -17.51 -0.40
C ARG A 98 -10.99 -16.87 0.17
N GLN A 99 -9.89 -16.91 -0.56
CA GLN A 99 -8.64 -16.24 -0.17
C GLN A 99 -8.80 -14.73 -0.17
N THR A 100 -9.50 -14.14 -1.14
CA THR A 100 -9.80 -12.71 -1.17
C THR A 100 -10.71 -12.28 -0.01
N TYR A 101 -11.77 -13.03 0.31
CA TYR A 101 -12.59 -12.78 1.50
C TYR A 101 -11.76 -12.83 2.80
N ARG A 102 -10.83 -13.79 2.92
CA ARG A 102 -9.87 -13.83 4.05
C ARG A 102 -8.94 -12.62 4.08
N MET A 103 -8.49 -12.12 2.91
CA MET A 103 -7.70 -10.90 2.85
C MET A 103 -8.50 -9.69 3.33
N VAL A 104 -9.79 -9.57 2.99
CA VAL A 104 -10.64 -8.47 3.50
C VAL A 104 -10.79 -8.57 5.02
N ALA A 105 -11.17 -9.75 5.53
CA ALA A 105 -11.38 -9.98 6.95
C ALA A 105 -10.13 -9.72 7.81
N ASN A 106 -8.93 -9.92 7.24
CA ASN A 106 -7.63 -9.72 7.90
C ASN A 106 -6.98 -8.36 7.61
N LEU A 107 -7.54 -7.52 6.72
CA LEU A 107 -6.95 -6.23 6.38
C LEU A 107 -7.11 -5.25 7.55
N ARG A 108 -5.99 -4.76 8.07
CA ARG A 108 -5.93 -3.81 9.19
C ARG A 108 -5.04 -2.62 8.84
N GLN A 109 -5.36 -1.45 9.37
CA GLN A 109 -4.54 -0.25 9.28
C GLN A 109 -3.30 -0.42 10.19
N THR A 110 -2.21 -0.93 9.62
CA THR A 110 -0.90 -1.05 10.30
C THR A 110 -0.01 0.18 10.07
N GLY A 111 -0.17 0.86 8.93
CA GLY A 111 0.57 2.06 8.52
C GLY A 111 -0.32 3.31 8.46
N SER A 112 -0.07 4.17 7.46
CA SER A 112 -0.89 5.38 7.29
C SER A 112 -2.32 5.06 6.86
N LEU A 113 -3.27 5.89 7.29
CA LEU A 113 -4.68 5.78 6.88
C LEU A 113 -4.84 5.79 5.35
N ARG A 114 -4.03 6.59 4.65
CA ARG A 114 -4.04 6.66 3.17
C ARG A 114 -3.56 5.37 2.51
N GLU A 115 -2.60 4.65 3.09
CA GLU A 115 -2.18 3.35 2.58
C GLU A 115 -3.24 2.28 2.81
N TYR A 116 -3.89 2.30 3.99
CA TYR A 116 -5.02 1.43 4.29
C TYR A 116 -6.18 1.63 3.32
N VAL A 117 -6.64 2.87 3.10
CA VAL A 117 -7.71 3.19 2.14
C VAL A 117 -7.37 2.67 0.74
N ARG A 118 -6.14 2.92 0.25
CA ARG A 118 -5.69 2.42 -1.06
C ARG A 118 -5.65 0.90 -1.15
N ALA A 119 -5.18 0.23 -0.09
CA ALA A 119 -5.14 -1.23 -0.03
C ALA A 119 -6.57 -1.82 -0.04
N TYR A 120 -7.48 -1.21 0.72
CA TYR A 120 -8.88 -1.61 0.80
C TYR A 120 -9.61 -1.41 -0.53
N GLN A 121 -9.52 -0.21 -1.12
CA GLN A 121 -10.03 0.09 -2.47
C GLN A 121 -9.53 -0.91 -3.52
N LYS A 122 -8.21 -1.20 -3.51
CA LYS A 122 -7.63 -2.18 -4.43
C LYS A 122 -8.22 -3.58 -4.24
N LEU A 123 -8.50 -3.98 -3.00
CA LEU A 123 -9.02 -5.30 -2.66
C LEU A 123 -10.52 -5.44 -2.97
N MET A 124 -11.31 -4.37 -2.85
CA MET A 124 -12.74 -4.37 -3.22
C MET A 124 -12.98 -4.69 -4.70
N LEU A 125 -12.00 -4.42 -5.57
CA LEU A 125 -12.05 -4.83 -6.99
C LEU A 125 -12.06 -6.35 -7.19
N ASP A 126 -11.54 -7.14 -6.24
CA ASP A 126 -11.52 -8.61 -6.31
C ASP A 126 -12.77 -9.25 -5.65
N VAL A 127 -13.63 -8.47 -4.98
CA VAL A 127 -14.88 -8.92 -4.34
C VAL A 127 -16.10 -8.12 -4.82
N PRO A 128 -16.38 -8.07 -6.13
CA PRO A 128 -17.49 -7.29 -6.66
C PRO A 128 -18.84 -7.68 -6.04
N LYS A 129 -19.05 -9.00 -5.80
CA LYS A 129 -20.28 -9.59 -5.23
C LYS A 129 -20.52 -9.31 -3.74
N MET A 130 -19.54 -8.80 -2.99
CA MET A 130 -19.73 -8.53 -1.56
C MET A 130 -20.78 -7.41 -1.36
N PRO A 131 -21.79 -7.59 -0.49
CA PRO A 131 -22.80 -6.56 -0.21
C PRO A 131 -22.16 -5.25 0.25
N GLU A 132 -22.71 -4.11 -0.16
CA GLU A 132 -22.16 -2.79 0.16
C GLU A 132 -22.07 -2.54 1.68
N LYS A 133 -23.10 -2.96 2.43
CA LYS A 133 -23.11 -2.92 3.90
C LYS A 133 -21.93 -3.68 4.51
N ASP A 134 -21.57 -4.84 3.95
CA ASP A 134 -20.44 -5.63 4.43
C ASP A 134 -19.12 -4.98 4.03
N LYS A 135 -19.00 -4.47 2.80
CA LYS A 135 -17.84 -3.69 2.34
C LYS A 135 -17.57 -2.48 3.26
N LEU A 136 -18.62 -1.80 3.71
CA LEU A 136 -18.54 -0.70 4.68
C LEU A 136 -18.12 -1.18 6.09
N ASN A 137 -18.80 -2.21 6.62
CA ASN A 137 -18.51 -2.73 7.97
C ASN A 137 -17.06 -3.23 8.09
N TRP A 138 -16.58 -4.01 7.11
CA TRP A 138 -15.20 -4.50 7.10
C TRP A 138 -14.16 -3.39 6.94
N PHE A 139 -14.50 -2.29 6.25
CA PHE A 139 -13.64 -1.11 6.18
C PHE A 139 -13.49 -0.45 7.55
N ILE A 140 -14.61 -0.21 8.26
CA ILE A 140 -14.60 0.44 9.57
C ILE A 140 -13.87 -0.43 10.61
N ILE A 141 -14.18 -1.74 10.67
CA ILE A 141 -13.52 -2.71 11.58
C ILE A 141 -12.01 -2.80 11.34
N GLY A 142 -11.54 -2.51 10.12
CA GLY A 142 -10.12 -2.56 9.79
C GLY A 142 -9.30 -1.31 10.14
N LEU A 143 -9.95 -0.20 10.53
CA LEU A 143 -9.28 1.04 10.92
C LEU A 143 -8.57 0.93 12.28
N GLN A 144 -7.62 1.84 12.54
CA GLN A 144 -7.12 2.05 13.91
C GLN A 144 -8.17 2.80 14.73
N SER A 145 -8.24 2.53 16.03
CA SER A 145 -9.31 3.00 16.93
C SER A 145 -9.54 4.52 16.89
N TRP A 146 -8.51 5.34 16.66
CA TRP A 146 -8.67 6.79 16.49
C TRP A 146 -9.42 7.14 15.20
N ALA A 147 -9.03 6.55 14.07
CA ALA A 147 -9.67 6.78 12.77
C ALA A 147 -11.07 6.15 12.72
N GLN A 148 -11.23 4.98 13.35
CA GLN A 148 -12.50 4.29 13.48
C GLN A 148 -13.54 5.17 14.16
N ALA A 149 -13.24 5.71 15.35
CA ALA A 149 -14.18 6.53 16.12
C ALA A 149 -14.59 7.83 15.39
N ASP A 150 -13.67 8.43 14.62
CA ASP A 150 -13.98 9.61 13.82
C ASP A 150 -14.82 9.29 12.56
N VAL A 151 -14.55 8.16 11.90
CA VAL A 151 -15.35 7.69 10.75
C VAL A 151 -16.74 7.25 11.21
N GLU A 152 -16.86 6.52 12.31
CA GLU A 152 -18.15 6.14 12.91
C GLU A 152 -18.99 7.37 13.30
N ARG A 153 -18.37 8.42 13.85
CA ARG A 153 -19.06 9.69 14.15
C ARG A 153 -19.61 10.39 12.91
N SER A 154 -19.07 10.11 11.72
CA SER A 154 -19.60 10.66 10.46
C SER A 154 -20.82 9.89 9.91
N ASP A 155 -21.22 8.79 10.56
CA ASP A 155 -22.37 7.93 10.22
C ASP A 155 -22.49 7.60 8.70
N PRO A 156 -21.43 7.08 8.07
CA PRO A 156 -21.43 6.77 6.64
C PRO A 156 -22.44 5.66 6.33
N LYS A 157 -23.22 5.84 5.26
CA LYS A 157 -24.17 4.85 4.74
C LYS A 157 -23.61 4.06 3.56
N THR A 158 -22.62 4.60 2.87
CA THR A 158 -21.91 3.97 1.74
C THR A 158 -20.43 3.88 2.01
N LEU A 159 -19.74 2.98 1.30
CA LEU A 159 -18.28 2.83 1.38
C LEU A 159 -17.55 4.11 0.93
N GLU A 160 -18.08 4.80 -0.08
CA GLU A 160 -17.56 6.06 -0.62
C GLU A 160 -17.63 7.18 0.42
N GLN A 161 -18.72 7.26 1.19
CA GLN A 161 -18.83 8.22 2.30
C GLN A 161 -17.78 7.95 3.38
N ALA A 162 -17.51 6.68 3.69
CA ALA A 162 -16.46 6.30 4.64
C ALA A 162 -15.05 6.63 4.13
N TYR A 163 -14.78 6.49 2.82
CA TYR A 163 -13.53 6.96 2.22
C TYR A 163 -13.37 8.49 2.33
N VAL A 164 -14.42 9.25 2.00
CA VAL A 164 -14.39 10.73 2.11
C VAL A 164 -14.18 11.17 3.56
N ALA A 165 -14.79 10.49 4.53
CA ALA A 165 -14.54 10.73 5.95
C ALA A 165 -13.08 10.46 6.33
N ALA A 166 -12.53 9.31 5.91
CA ALA A 166 -11.13 8.94 6.17
C ALA A 166 -10.13 9.92 5.54
N GLU A 167 -10.37 10.41 4.31
CA GLU A 167 -9.49 11.37 3.64
C GLU A 167 -9.47 12.74 4.35
N ARG A 168 -10.62 13.23 4.84
CA ARG A 168 -10.70 14.47 5.65
C ARG A 168 -9.84 14.40 6.92
N LEU A 169 -9.71 13.22 7.53
CA LEU A 169 -8.84 13.02 8.69
C LEU A 169 -7.35 13.12 8.31
N VAL A 170 -6.95 12.57 7.16
CA VAL A 170 -5.57 12.68 6.64
C VAL A 170 -5.17 14.14 6.43
N ASP A 171 -6.07 14.96 5.86
CA ASP A 171 -5.81 16.39 5.65
C ASP A 171 -5.81 17.18 6.96
N THR A 172 -6.62 16.79 7.94
CA THR A 172 -6.64 17.42 9.26
C THR A 172 -5.34 17.14 10.03
N GLN A 173 -4.84 15.90 9.97
CA GLN A 173 -3.54 15.52 10.55
C GLN A 173 -2.36 16.23 9.88
N ARG A 174 -2.45 16.50 8.56
CA ARG A 174 -1.45 17.32 7.85
C ARG A 174 -1.50 18.78 8.25
N LYS A 175 -2.70 19.38 8.32
CA LYS A 175 -2.89 20.77 8.71
C LYS A 175 -2.35 21.04 10.11
N SER A 176 -2.69 20.21 11.10
CA SER A 176 -2.18 20.37 12.47
C SER A 176 -0.65 20.30 12.53
N TYR A 177 0.00 19.40 11.77
CA TYR A 177 1.45 19.37 11.66
C TYR A 177 2.01 20.66 11.03
N THR A 178 1.43 21.16 9.93
CA THR A 178 1.91 22.38 9.27
C THR A 178 1.68 23.66 10.08
N GLU A 179 0.56 23.75 10.82
CA GLU A 179 0.26 24.90 11.69
C GLU A 179 1.25 24.97 12.86
N THR A 180 1.55 23.83 13.50
CA THR A 180 2.46 23.74 14.66
C THR A 180 3.92 24.08 14.33
N PHE A 181 4.30 24.03 13.04
CA PHE A 181 5.66 24.31 12.56
C PHE A 181 5.80 25.61 11.74
N LYS A 182 4.77 26.47 11.70
CA LYS A 182 4.96 27.84 11.19
C LYS A 182 5.89 28.61 12.14
N PRO A 183 7.06 29.11 11.70
CA PRO A 183 7.83 30.04 12.52
C PRO A 183 7.03 31.33 12.63
N THR A 184 6.62 31.69 13.85
CA THR A 184 5.96 32.96 14.14
C THR A 184 6.89 34.10 13.75
N ARG A 185 6.66 34.70 12.58
CA ARG A 185 7.23 36.00 12.27
C ARG A 185 6.39 37.03 13.01
N GLU A 186 6.86 37.39 14.21
CA GLU A 186 6.36 38.57 14.91
C GLU A 186 6.48 39.78 13.97
N SER A 187 5.35 40.43 13.73
CA SER A 187 5.24 41.57 12.84
C SER A 187 5.35 42.85 13.64
N ASP A 188 6.59 43.27 13.93
CA ASP A 188 6.83 44.57 14.56
C ASP A 188 6.55 45.72 13.59
N HIS A 189 5.56 46.54 13.93
CA HIS A 189 5.34 47.83 13.30
C HIS A 189 6.23 48.90 13.93
N ASN A 190 7.34 49.28 13.28
CA ASN A 190 7.76 50.68 13.29
C ASN A 190 8.75 51.06 12.18
N GLY A 191 8.59 52.26 11.63
CA GLY A 191 9.74 53.14 11.35
C GLY A 191 10.43 53.10 9.98
N LYS A 192 10.00 54.04 9.14
CA LYS A 192 10.79 54.86 8.18
C LYS A 192 11.14 54.31 6.79
N GLU A 193 10.94 55.21 5.83
CA GLU A 193 11.40 55.15 4.46
C GLU A 193 12.93 55.10 4.34
N GLU A 194 13.40 54.41 3.31
CA GLU A 194 14.08 55.00 2.15
C GLU A 194 15.16 54.04 1.63
N ARG A 195 15.01 53.59 0.37
CA ARG A 195 16.13 53.12 -0.48
C ARG A 195 15.73 52.91 -1.93
N ARG A 196 16.46 53.60 -2.81
CA ARG A 196 16.55 53.32 -4.24
C ARG A 196 17.54 52.20 -4.53
N ASP A 197 17.23 51.46 -5.60
CA ASP A 197 18.13 50.88 -6.60
C ASP A 197 19.13 49.73 -6.30
N ARG A 198 19.30 48.94 -7.38
CA ARG A 198 20.39 48.03 -7.77
C ARG A 198 20.57 46.67 -7.08
N SER A 199 20.07 45.65 -7.79
CA SER A 199 20.85 44.60 -8.48
C SER A 199 22.19 44.15 -7.86
N GLY A 200 22.31 42.85 -7.55
CA GLY A 200 23.58 42.21 -7.17
C GLY A 200 23.44 40.73 -6.86
N SER A 201 23.92 39.86 -7.76
CA SER A 201 24.07 38.43 -7.52
C SER A 201 25.24 38.16 -6.55
N SER A 202 25.08 37.20 -5.62
CA SER A 202 26.14 36.21 -5.37
C SER A 202 25.64 34.99 -4.59
N PHE A 203 26.08 33.80 -5.01
CA PHE A 203 25.97 32.58 -4.22
C PHE A 203 27.13 32.51 -3.23
N GLN A 204 26.86 32.31 -1.94
CA GLN A 204 27.89 31.87 -1.01
C GLN A 204 27.35 30.82 -0.04
N ARG A 205 27.63 29.55 -0.34
CA ARG A 205 27.52 28.47 0.65
C ARG A 205 28.63 28.66 1.68
N GLN A 206 28.29 28.72 2.96
CA GLN A 206 29.25 28.37 4.01
C GLN A 206 28.61 27.41 5.03
N THR A 207 29.43 26.43 5.40
CA THR A 207 29.15 25.34 6.33
C THR A 207 29.36 25.78 7.78
N GLY A 208 28.51 25.33 8.71
CA GLY A 208 28.85 25.43 10.13
C GLY A 208 27.71 25.15 11.11
N GLY A 209 27.94 24.19 12.02
CA GLY A 209 27.32 24.17 13.35
C GLY A 209 25.82 23.86 13.47
N ARG A 210 25.48 22.59 13.72
CA ARG A 210 24.24 22.26 14.45
C ARG A 210 24.38 22.70 15.92
N GLN A 211 24.02 23.94 16.22
CA GLN A 211 23.91 24.41 17.60
C GLN A 211 22.55 24.00 18.16
N PHE A 212 22.57 23.16 19.20
CA PHE A 212 21.39 22.78 19.95
C PHE A 212 20.95 23.96 20.82
N PHE A 213 19.91 24.69 20.41
CA PHE A 213 19.29 25.68 21.28
C PHE A 213 18.67 25.00 22.50
N ARG A 214 19.14 25.37 23.70
CA ARG A 214 18.40 25.12 24.93
C ARG A 214 17.06 25.84 24.82
N ARG A 215 15.99 25.17 25.24
CA ARG A 215 14.66 25.78 25.35
C ARG A 215 14.41 26.08 26.81
N ASP A 216 14.36 27.36 27.16
CA ASP A 216 13.99 27.78 28.51
C ASP A 216 12.51 27.47 28.77
N TYR A 217 12.24 26.65 29.79
CA TYR A 217 10.90 26.24 30.18
C TYR A 217 10.45 27.05 31.41
N ASN A 218 9.82 28.20 31.17
CA ASN A 218 9.00 28.86 32.19
C ASN A 218 7.62 28.18 32.28
N GLY A 219 7.61 27.00 32.91
CA GLY A 219 6.41 26.29 33.35
C GLY A 219 6.52 25.90 34.82
N PRO A 220 5.40 25.69 35.54
CA PRO A 220 5.44 25.34 36.96
C PRO A 220 6.21 24.03 37.19
N PRO A 221 6.97 23.93 38.29
CA PRO A 221 7.92 22.83 38.49
C PRO A 221 7.19 21.49 38.62
N ARG A 222 7.38 20.62 37.62
CA ARG A 222 7.03 19.21 37.75
C ARG A 222 7.95 18.58 38.78
N GLU A 223 7.40 17.82 39.72
CA GLU A 223 8.20 17.12 40.72
C GLU A 223 8.96 15.96 40.05
N VAL A 224 10.18 16.23 39.56
CA VAL A 224 11.01 15.23 38.90
C VAL A 224 11.59 14.28 39.94
N THR A 225 10.94 13.14 40.11
CA THR A 225 11.49 12.00 40.85
C THR A 225 12.40 11.17 39.97
N CYS A 226 13.50 10.71 40.55
CA CYS A 226 14.52 9.93 39.87
C CYS A 226 14.02 8.52 39.62
N TRP A 227 13.82 8.10 38.37
CA TRP A 227 13.41 6.72 38.04
C TRP A 227 14.43 5.64 38.42
N VAL A 228 15.62 6.01 38.92
CA VAL A 228 16.66 5.07 39.41
C VAL A 228 16.54 4.82 40.93
N CYS A 229 15.96 5.75 41.70
CA CYS A 229 15.93 5.63 43.17
C CYS A 229 14.74 6.30 43.89
N GLY A 230 13.78 6.90 43.18
CA GLY A 230 12.58 7.54 43.73
C GLY A 230 12.75 8.96 44.29
N GLU A 231 13.97 9.38 44.62
CA GLU A 231 14.26 10.68 45.23
C GLU A 231 14.11 11.88 44.26
N ARG A 232 13.92 13.10 44.77
CA ARG A 232 13.72 14.32 43.97
C ARG A 232 15.02 14.83 43.33
N HIS A 233 15.41 14.24 42.20
CA HIS A 233 16.47 14.74 41.32
C HIS A 233 16.34 14.14 39.90
N GLU A 234 16.92 14.79 38.90
CA GLU A 234 17.04 14.19 37.57
C GLU A 234 17.94 12.94 37.60
N ALA A 235 17.50 11.85 36.97
CA ALA A 235 18.24 10.60 36.91
C ALA A 235 19.67 10.71 36.35
N ARG A 236 20.00 11.78 35.62
CA ARG A 236 21.35 12.07 35.12
C ARG A 236 22.34 12.42 36.22
N VAL A 237 21.86 12.98 37.34
CA VAL A 237 22.65 13.45 38.49
C VAL A 237 22.53 12.48 39.68
N CYS A 238 21.91 11.32 39.48
CA CYS A 238 21.66 10.36 40.55
C CYS A 238 22.98 9.71 41.05
N PRO A 239 23.31 9.82 42.35
CA PRO A 239 24.54 9.23 42.91
C PRO A 239 24.54 7.70 42.89
N LYS A 240 23.37 7.06 42.75
CA LYS A 240 23.19 5.60 42.64
C LYS A 240 23.26 5.08 41.19
N ARG A 241 23.54 5.94 40.20
CA ARG A 241 23.51 5.56 38.76
C ARG A 241 24.83 4.91 38.30
N VAL A 242 24.86 3.59 38.32
CA VAL A 242 25.92 2.79 37.67
C VAL A 242 25.82 2.92 36.15
N ARG A 243 26.95 3.17 35.47
CA ARG A 243 27.02 3.12 33.99
C ARG A 243 27.15 1.66 33.53
N PRO A 244 26.35 1.17 32.57
CA PRO A 244 26.63 -0.09 31.90
C PRO A 244 27.81 0.10 30.95
N THR A 245 29.00 -0.34 31.34
CA THR A 245 30.12 -0.58 30.42
C THR A 245 29.82 -1.85 29.62
N GLY A 246 29.74 -1.72 28.29
CA GLY A 246 29.42 -2.85 27.43
C GLY A 246 30.59 -3.81 27.26
N GLN A 247 30.45 -5.03 27.78
CA GLN A 247 31.19 -6.24 27.40
C GLN A 247 30.52 -7.46 28.06
N ALA A 248 29.79 -8.28 27.30
CA ALA A 248 29.43 -9.68 27.64
C ALA A 248 28.66 -10.40 26.51
N ASN A 249 29.13 -10.33 25.25
CA ASN A 249 28.75 -11.34 24.25
C ASN A 249 29.74 -12.51 24.35
N ALA A 250 29.54 -13.43 25.31
CA ALA A 250 30.08 -14.80 25.34
C ALA A 250 29.80 -15.49 26.70
N ALA A 251 28.68 -16.22 26.81
CA ALA A 251 28.47 -17.34 27.77
C ALA A 251 27.05 -17.91 27.67
N ARG A 252 26.72 -18.60 26.56
CA ARG A 252 25.59 -19.57 26.51
C ARG A 252 25.70 -20.55 25.33
N ALA A 253 26.91 -21.05 25.14
CA ALA A 253 27.15 -22.38 24.57
C ALA A 253 27.74 -23.24 25.71
N ILE A 254 27.63 -24.57 25.60
CA ILE A 254 27.94 -25.56 26.66
C ILE A 254 26.86 -25.69 27.74
N GLU A 255 25.65 -26.09 27.33
CA GLU A 255 24.83 -27.09 28.05
C GLU A 255 24.29 -28.10 27.03
N ALA A 256 25.22 -28.72 26.32
CA ALA A 256 25.02 -29.93 25.52
C ALA A 256 26.34 -30.72 25.57
N SER A 257 26.24 -32.03 25.79
CA SER A 257 27.37 -32.97 25.95
C SER A 257 28.09 -32.94 27.30
N THR A 258 27.35 -33.22 28.36
CA THR A 258 27.68 -34.34 29.28
C THR A 258 26.39 -35.11 29.59
N SER A 259 26.37 -36.44 29.82
CA SER A 259 27.39 -37.49 29.60
C SER A 259 28.81 -37.17 30.07
#